data_AF-A0A1Y3SX60-F1
#
_entry.id   AF-A0A1Y3SX60-F1
#
_cell.length_a   1.000
_cell.length_b   1.000
_cell.length_c   1.000
_cell.angle_alpha   90.00
_cell.angle_beta   90.00
_cell.angle_gamma   90.00
#
_symmetry.space_group_name_H-M   'P 1'
#
loop_
_entity.id
_entity.type
_entity.pdbx_description
1 polymer ?
#
loop_
_entity_poly.entity_id
_entity_poly.type
_entity_poly.pdbx_seq_one_letter_code
_entity_poly.pdbx_strand_id
1 'polypeptide(L)'
;MDLQEIMKQSRFAILGDTLNPDKYAYKIKQAMLDHGYTVYPVGKELASLNDIAEDIDVIDLCIHPTKGLKLLQECRKPFRCVLIQPGASDEALLAYLEEHHIPYLDGCLLVGLREYCK
;
A
#
# COMPACT_ATOMS: atom_id res chain seq x y z
N MET A 1 -6.26 -14.70 -0.92
CA MET A 1 -6.03 -13.56 -0.04
C MET A 1 -7.25 -12.66 -0.11
N ASP A 2 -7.78 -12.23 1.01
CA ASP A 2 -8.90 -11.29 1.07
C ASP A 2 -8.58 -10.05 1.92
N LEU A 3 -9.50 -9.09 1.93
CA LEU A 3 -9.31 -7.84 2.66
C LEU A 3 -9.23 -8.07 4.18
N GLN A 4 -9.96 -9.06 4.72
CA GLN A 4 -9.91 -9.38 6.15
C GLN A 4 -8.53 -9.91 6.55
N GLU A 5 -7.90 -10.74 5.73
CA GLU A 5 -6.53 -11.22 5.93
C GLU A 5 -5.49 -10.10 5.86
N ILE A 6 -5.68 -9.13 4.97
CA ILE A 6 -4.84 -7.92 4.87
C ILE A 6 -4.98 -7.08 6.14
N MET A 7 -6.20 -6.85 6.63
CA MET A 7 -6.43 -6.04 7.84
C MET A 7 -5.86 -6.67 9.13
N LYS A 8 -5.48 -7.96 9.12
CA LYS A 8 -4.76 -8.62 10.23
C LYS A 8 -3.24 -8.34 10.25
N GLN A 9 -2.69 -7.70 9.21
CA GLN A 9 -1.28 -7.30 9.19
C GLN A 9 -1.05 -6.03 10.01
N SER A 10 0.21 -5.67 10.30
CA SER A 10 0.51 -4.54 11.20
C SER A 10 1.23 -3.38 10.53
N ARG A 11 2.08 -3.66 9.53
CA ARG A 11 3.00 -2.69 8.92
C ARG A 11 2.65 -2.44 7.46
N PHE A 12 2.18 -1.23 7.18
CA PHE A 12 1.70 -0.81 5.87
C PHE A 12 2.60 0.27 5.28
N ALA A 13 3.08 0.07 4.05
CA ALA A 13 3.67 1.13 3.25
C ALA A 13 2.57 1.73 2.37
N ILE A 14 2.19 2.99 2.61
CA ILE A 14 1.15 3.68 1.82
C ILE A 14 1.84 4.54 0.76
N LEU A 15 1.67 4.17 -0.51
CA LEU A 15 2.26 4.88 -1.64
C LEU A 15 1.26 5.91 -2.18
N GLY A 16 1.63 7.18 -2.18
CA GLY A 16 0.77 8.23 -2.72
C GLY A 16 1.08 9.62 -2.20
N ASP A 17 0.13 10.54 -2.41
CA ASP A 17 0.21 11.88 -1.85
C ASP A 17 -0.34 11.90 -0.42
N THR A 18 0.52 11.54 0.52
CA THR A 18 0.21 11.41 1.95
C THR A 18 0.29 12.73 2.72
N LEU A 19 0.61 13.84 2.04
CA LEU A 19 0.69 15.18 2.63
C LEU A 19 -0.50 16.07 2.27
N ASN A 20 -1.28 15.71 1.23
CA ASN A 20 -2.42 16.48 0.77
C ASN A 20 -3.75 15.94 1.34
N PRO A 21 -4.46 16.69 2.22
CA PRO A 21 -5.71 16.24 2.85
C PRO A 21 -6.85 15.87 1.89
N ASP A 22 -6.83 16.42 0.67
CA ASP A 22 -7.85 16.13 -0.33
C ASP A 22 -7.66 14.75 -0.98
N LYS A 23 -6.47 14.15 -0.84
CA LYS A 23 -6.10 12.87 -1.46
C LYS A 23 -6.43 11.68 -0.57
N TYR A 24 -6.79 10.56 -1.19
CA TYR A 24 -7.11 9.33 -0.47
C TYR A 24 -5.90 8.75 0.27
N ALA A 25 -4.69 8.83 -0.29
CA ALA A 25 -3.48 8.38 0.40
C ALA A 25 -3.29 9.06 1.77
N TYR A 26 -3.56 10.37 1.86
CA TYR A 26 -3.58 11.09 3.14
C TYR A 26 -4.65 10.53 4.09
N LYS A 27 -5.89 10.37 3.62
CA LYS A 27 -7.00 9.87 4.44
C LYS A 27 -6.74 8.45 4.95
N ILE A 28 -6.20 7.58 4.10
CA ILE A 28 -5.79 6.22 4.45
C ILE A 28 -4.67 6.26 5.49
N LYS A 29 -3.63 7.09 5.30
CA LYS A 29 -2.56 7.27 6.30
C LYS A 29 -3.11 7.63 7.67
N GLN A 30 -3.92 8.68 7.75
CA GLN A 30 -4.48 9.14 9.03
C GLN A 30 -5.35 8.07 9.68
N ALA A 31 -6.29 7.49 8.91
CA ALA A 31 -7.19 6.47 9.45
C ALA A 31 -6.45 5.23 9.95
N MET A 32 -5.43 4.75 9.23
CA MET A 32 -4.63 3.60 9.65
C MET A 32 -3.84 3.91 10.93
N LEU A 33 -3.23 5.10 11.03
CA LEU A 33 -2.52 5.54 12.25
C LEU A 33 -3.48 5.65 13.44
N ASP A 34 -4.68 6.21 13.25
CA ASP A 34 -5.70 6.36 14.29
C ASP A 34 -6.18 5.01 14.85
N HIS A 35 -6.12 3.94 14.04
CA HIS A 35 -6.46 2.57 14.44
C HIS A 35 -5.26 1.76 14.94
N GLY A 36 -4.11 2.39 15.17
CA GLY A 36 -2.94 1.76 15.77
C GLY A 36 -2.09 0.92 14.82
N TYR A 37 -2.30 1.03 13.50
CA TYR A 37 -1.41 0.41 12.53
C TYR A 37 -0.08 1.17 12.43
N THR A 38 0.98 0.45 12.08
CA THR A 38 2.26 1.07 11.72
C THR A 38 2.24 1.44 10.24
N VAL A 39 2.44 2.73 9.94
CA VAL A 39 2.31 3.26 8.58
C VAL A 39 3.58 3.96 8.15
N TYR A 40 4.06 3.59 6.96
CA TYR A 40 5.20 4.22 6.29
C TYR A 40 4.74 4.93 5.01
N PRO A 41 4.69 6.27 4.99
CA PRO A 41 4.28 7.03 3.82
C PRO A 41 5.41 7.13 2.77
N VAL A 42 5.17 6.63 1.56
CA VAL A 42 6.16 6.61 0.47
C VAL A 42 5.67 7.40 -0.74
N GLY A 43 6.59 8.11 -1.40
CA GLY A 43 6.38 8.90 -2.61
C GLY A 43 6.42 10.42 -2.37
N LYS A 44 6.02 10.88 -1.18
CA LYS A 44 6.12 12.30 -0.77
C LYS A 44 6.99 12.52 0.46
N GLU A 45 6.90 11.63 1.42
CA GLU A 45 7.65 11.71 2.68
C GLU A 45 8.92 10.86 2.60
N LEU A 46 8.78 9.54 2.38
CA LEU A 46 9.90 8.68 2.02
C LEU A 46 10.05 8.58 0.49
N ALA A 47 11.29 8.57 0.00
CA ALA A 47 11.55 8.48 -1.43
C ALA A 47 11.46 7.03 -1.94
N SER A 48 11.87 6.07 -1.11
CA SER A 48 11.91 4.64 -1.47
C SER A 48 11.29 3.77 -0.39
N LEU A 49 10.74 2.62 -0.80
CA LEU A 49 10.39 1.52 0.10
C LEU A 49 11.61 1.00 0.88
N ASN A 50 12.82 1.18 0.34
CA ASN A 50 14.07 0.77 0.99
C ASN A 50 14.50 1.72 2.14
N ASP A 51 13.90 2.91 2.25
CA ASP A 51 14.21 3.87 3.31
C ASP A 51 13.50 3.53 4.64
N ILE A 52 12.54 2.59 4.60
CA ILE A 52 11.90 2.02 5.78
C ILE A 52 12.92 1.12 6.46
N ALA A 53 13.12 1.21 7.79
CA ALA A 53 14.10 0.35 8.48
C ALA A 53 13.54 -1.06 8.72
N GLU A 54 12.26 -1.16 9.07
CA GLU A 54 11.55 -2.38 9.42
C GLU A 54 10.97 -3.12 8.19
N ASP A 55 10.67 -4.41 8.33
CA ASP A 55 9.98 -5.15 7.26
C ASP A 55 8.57 -4.60 7.01
N ILE A 56 8.10 -4.78 5.78
CA ILE A 56 6.79 -4.34 5.33
C ILE A 56 5.88 -5.56 5.28
N ASP A 57 4.66 -5.47 5.78
CA ASP A 57 3.69 -6.55 5.61
C ASP A 57 2.90 -6.34 4.31
N VAL A 58 2.37 -5.13 4.11
CA VAL A 58 1.50 -4.78 2.98
C VAL A 58 1.98 -3.49 2.33
N ILE A 59 2.09 -3.49 1.00
CA ILE A 59 2.26 -2.27 0.21
C ILE A 59 0.89 -1.84 -0.34
N ASP A 60 0.39 -0.68 0.10
CA ASP A 60 -0.86 -0.09 -0.37
C ASP A 60 -0.59 0.92 -1.49
N LEU A 61 -1.01 0.59 -2.70
CA LEU A 61 -0.86 1.46 -3.86
C LEU A 61 -2.05 2.43 -3.95
N CYS A 62 -1.83 3.68 -3.55
CA CYS A 62 -2.75 4.80 -3.72
C CYS A 62 -2.10 5.92 -4.57
N ILE A 63 -1.42 5.50 -5.64
CA ILE A 63 -0.61 6.35 -6.53
C ILE A 63 -0.85 5.96 -7.98
N HIS A 64 -0.44 6.81 -8.93
CA HIS A 64 -0.44 6.48 -10.36
C HIS A 64 0.33 5.17 -10.63
N PRO A 65 -0.22 4.22 -11.42
CA PRO A 65 0.32 2.86 -11.56
C PRO A 65 1.78 2.84 -12.03
N THR A 66 2.14 3.64 -13.04
CA THR A 66 3.54 3.74 -13.50
C THR A 66 4.54 4.12 -12.39
N LYS A 67 4.13 4.99 -11.44
CA LYS A 67 4.99 5.37 -10.30
C LYS A 67 5.03 4.26 -9.25
N GLY A 68 3.89 3.62 -9.00
CA GLY A 68 3.78 2.47 -8.10
C GLY A 68 4.66 1.31 -8.58
N LEU A 69 4.57 0.96 -9.86
CA LEU A 69 5.40 -0.09 -10.49
C LEU A 69 6.90 0.21 -10.35
N LYS A 70 7.33 1.45 -10.61
CA LYS A 70 8.74 1.83 -10.43
C LYS A 70 9.22 1.61 -9.00
N LEU A 71 8.43 2.03 -8.00
CA LEU A 71 8.78 1.84 -6.59
C LEU A 71 8.82 0.35 -6.22
N LEU A 72 7.91 -0.47 -6.74
CA LEU A 72 7.91 -1.91 -6.55
C LEU A 72 9.16 -2.58 -7.15
N GLN A 73 9.53 -2.21 -8.38
CA GLN A 73 10.72 -2.73 -9.06
C GLN A 73 12.03 -2.37 -8.33
N GLU A 74 12.07 -1.21 -7.68
CA GLU A 74 13.21 -0.77 -6.88
C GLU A 74 13.22 -1.37 -5.46
N CYS A 75 12.12 -1.99 -5.01
CA CYS A 75 12.00 -2.55 -3.68
C CYS A 75 12.88 -3.80 -3.52
N ARG A 76 13.81 -3.77 -2.56
CA ARG A 76 14.67 -4.92 -2.22
C ARG A 76 14.29 -5.55 -0.88
N LYS A 77 13.22 -5.06 -0.26
CA LYS A 77 12.72 -5.54 1.03
C LYS A 77 11.69 -6.65 0.82
N PRO A 78 11.62 -7.65 1.70
CA PRO A 78 10.51 -8.57 1.70
C PRO A 78 9.22 -7.85 2.06
N PHE A 79 8.12 -8.27 1.43
CA PHE A 79 6.75 -7.90 1.81
C PHE A 79 5.81 -9.07 1.51
N ARG A 80 4.66 -9.13 2.18
CA ARG A 80 3.74 -10.27 2.05
C ARG A 80 2.83 -10.12 0.83
N CYS A 81 2.32 -8.92 0.59
CA CYS A 81 1.41 -8.66 -0.51
C CYS A 81 1.28 -7.17 -0.87
N VAL A 82 0.60 -6.93 -1.99
CA VAL A 82 0.19 -5.61 -2.45
C VAL A 82 -1.33 -5.47 -2.34
N LEU A 83 -1.80 -4.33 -1.83
CA LEU A 83 -3.19 -3.91 -1.97
C LEU A 83 -3.23 -2.77 -2.99
N ILE A 84 -4.09 -2.91 -4.01
CA ILE A 84 -4.24 -1.92 -5.07
C ILE A 84 -5.51 -1.12 -4.77
N GLN A 85 -5.37 0.17 -4.49
CA GLN A 85 -6.54 1.05 -4.32
C GLN A 85 -7.29 1.20 -5.65
N PRO A 86 -8.61 1.45 -5.62
CA PRO A 86 -9.39 1.65 -6.84
C PRO A 86 -8.76 2.69 -7.79
N GLY A 87 -8.48 2.27 -9.02
CA GLY A 87 -7.86 3.11 -10.06
C GLY A 87 -6.34 3.25 -9.99
N ALA A 88 -5.65 2.46 -9.16
CA ALA A 88 -4.19 2.48 -9.01
C ALA A 88 -3.45 1.36 -9.79
N SER A 89 -4.14 0.64 -10.68
CA SER A 89 -3.56 -0.40 -11.55
C SER A 89 -3.60 -0.03 -13.03
N ASP A 90 -2.67 -0.62 -13.78
CA ASP A 90 -2.67 -0.72 -15.24
C ASP A 90 -2.14 -2.12 -15.65
N GLU A 91 -2.20 -2.44 -16.94
CA GLU A 91 -1.77 -3.74 -17.46
C GLU A 91 -0.30 -4.06 -17.14
N ALA A 92 0.58 -3.05 -17.18
CA ALA A 92 2.00 -3.24 -16.91
C ALA A 92 2.26 -3.58 -15.44
N LEU A 93 1.56 -2.91 -14.52
CA LEU A 93 1.66 -3.19 -13.09
C LEU A 93 1.16 -4.59 -12.75
N LEU A 94 0.02 -5.00 -13.31
CA LEU A 94 -0.54 -6.33 -13.07
C LEU A 94 0.36 -7.43 -13.64
N ALA A 95 0.84 -7.27 -14.88
CA ALA A 95 1.76 -8.22 -15.50
C ALA A 95 3.04 -8.42 -14.67
N TYR A 96 3.60 -7.34 -14.11
CA TYR A 96 4.75 -7.42 -13.21
C TYR A 96 4.43 -8.21 -11.93
N LEU A 97 3.30 -7.94 -11.28
CA LEU A 97 2.91 -8.66 -10.07
C LEU A 97 2.73 -10.16 -10.36
N GLU A 98 2.15 -10.51 -11.51
CA GLU A 98 1.93 -11.89 -11.94
C GLU A 98 3.24 -12.61 -12.30
N GLU A 99 4.10 -12.01 -13.12
CA GLU A 99 5.40 -12.57 -13.52
C GLU A 99 6.27 -12.89 -12.28
N HIS A 100 6.25 -11.99 -11.30
CA HIS A 100 7.02 -12.12 -10.07
C HIS A 100 6.29 -12.90 -8.96
N HIS A 101 5.10 -13.45 -9.25
CA HIS A 101 4.28 -14.21 -8.29
C HIS A 101 4.01 -13.45 -6.98
N ILE A 102 3.86 -12.13 -7.07
CA ILE A 102 3.58 -11.25 -5.94
C ILE A 102 2.08 -11.31 -5.63
N PRO A 103 1.67 -11.73 -4.42
CA PRO A 103 0.26 -11.74 -4.07
C PRO A 103 -0.31 -10.31 -4.06
N TYR A 104 -1.45 -10.11 -4.71
CA TYR A 104 -2.13 -8.82 -4.71
C TYR A 104 -3.66 -8.95 -4.57
N LEU A 105 -4.29 -7.84 -4.19
CA LEU A 105 -5.75 -7.71 -4.12
C LEU A 105 -6.15 -6.30 -4.54
N ASP A 106 -7.18 -6.16 -5.37
CA ASP A 106 -7.88 -4.89 -5.56
C ASP A 106 -8.80 -4.62 -4.35
N GLY A 107 -8.61 -3.51 -3.65
CA GLY A 107 -9.36 -3.24 -2.42
C GLY A 107 -9.08 -1.87 -1.80
N CYS A 108 -9.81 -1.55 -0.73
CA CYS A 108 -9.71 -0.26 -0.06
C CYS A 108 -9.47 -0.42 1.45
N LEU A 109 -8.36 0.14 1.98
CA LEU A 109 -8.07 0.07 3.42
C LEU A 109 -9.12 0.78 4.25
N LEU A 110 -9.71 1.89 3.77
CA LEU A 110 -10.80 2.57 4.50
C LEU A 110 -12.04 1.68 4.65
N VAL A 111 -12.33 0.87 3.62
CA VAL A 111 -13.39 -0.15 3.71
C VAL A 111 -12.95 -1.25 4.68
N GLY A 112 -11.71 -1.71 4.60
CA GLY A 112 -11.17 -2.72 5.51
C GLY A 112 -11.27 -2.31 6.98
N LEU A 113 -10.89 -1.07 7.31
CA LEU A 113 -11.07 -0.50 8.64
C LEU A 113 -12.53 -0.53 9.07
N ARG A 114 -13.46 -0.02 8.23
CA ARG A 114 -14.89 0.02 8.55
C ARG A 114 -15.48 -1.36 8.83
N GLU A 115 -15.09 -2.38 8.07
CA GLU A 115 -15.68 -3.71 8.15
C GLU A 115 -15.05 -4.57 9.27
N TYR A 116 -13.75 -4.41 9.53
CA TYR A 116 -12.97 -5.37 10.33
C TYR A 116 -12.29 -4.78 11.57
N CYS A 117 -12.27 -3.45 11.72
CA CYS A 117 -11.67 -2.76 12.86
C CYS A 117 -12.75 -1.91 13.54
N LYS A 118 -13.35 -2.43 14.61
CA LYS A 118 -14.35 -1.72 15.43
C LYS A 118 -13.78 -1.34 16.77
#